data_AF-A0A2V3HV65-F1
#
_entry.id   AF-A0A2V3HV65-F1
#
_cell.length_a   1.000
_cell.length_b   1.000
_cell.length_c   1.000
_cell.angle_alpha   90.00
_cell.angle_beta   90.00
_cell.angle_gamma   90.00
#
_symmetry.space_group_name_H-M   'P 1'
#
loop_
_entity.id
_entity.type
_entity.pdbx_description
1 polymer ?
#
loop_
_entity_poly.entity_id
_entity_poly.type
_entity_poly.pdbx_seq_one_letter_code
_entity_poly.pdbx_strand_id
1 'polypeptide(L)'
;MDLERLDSVDAIVERYCVSSSPVKSRVYVGFGCLFTVFSLIGIIIPGWPTVSWAVPAAFLFSLSSERLFRWTLTNRFFGSAMYDYYATGKTLPKHVKRFTMLMIAMMVSISSYFVWEVSVRGDGSLMDPSTWNGADPGFGPVTILLVGLIGIWYVSTKVPTRD
;
A
#
# COMPACT_ATOMS: atom_id res chain seq x y z
N MET A 1 1.75 23.12 -8.60
CA MET A 1 1.84 22.52 -9.95
C MET A 1 0.49 21.90 -10.18
N ASP A 2 -0.45 22.68 -10.71
CA ASP A 2 -1.82 22.22 -10.96
C ASP A 2 -1.76 21.25 -12.13
N LEU A 3 -1.73 19.95 -11.81
CA LEU A 3 -1.93 18.90 -12.78
C LEU A 3 -3.38 18.99 -13.22
N GLU A 4 -3.59 19.42 -14.45
CA GLU A 4 -4.89 19.45 -15.12
C GLU A 4 -5.56 18.08 -14.93
N ARG A 5 -6.72 18.06 -14.26
CA ARG A 5 -7.41 16.81 -13.96
C ARG A 5 -7.86 16.18 -15.27
N LEU A 6 -7.56 14.91 -15.48
CA LEU A 6 -8.04 14.20 -16.66
C LEU A 6 -9.52 13.87 -16.50
N ASP A 7 -10.35 14.35 -17.42
CA ASP A 7 -11.81 14.22 -17.35
C ASP A 7 -12.35 12.96 -18.06
N SER A 8 -11.50 12.15 -18.69
CA SER A 8 -11.92 10.90 -19.34
C SER A 8 -10.96 9.73 -19.10
N VAL A 9 -11.52 8.51 -19.13
CA VAL A 9 -10.73 7.26 -19.05
C VAL A 9 -9.76 7.17 -20.23
N ASP A 10 -10.17 7.60 -21.42
CA ASP A 10 -9.32 7.58 -22.60
C ASP A 10 -8.08 8.46 -22.43
N ALA A 11 -8.24 9.68 -21.87
CA ALA A 11 -7.12 10.57 -21.60
C ALA A 11 -6.15 9.99 -20.54
N ILE A 12 -6.67 9.28 -19.54
CA ILE A 12 -5.85 8.56 -18.54
C ILE A 12 -5.06 7.42 -19.21
N VAL A 13 -5.72 6.63 -20.05
CA VAL A 13 -5.10 5.51 -20.75
C VAL A 13 -4.03 6.02 -21.70
N GLU A 14 -4.30 7.05 -22.48
CA GLU A 14 -3.31 7.64 -23.40
C GLU A 14 -2.09 8.19 -22.65
N ARG A 15 -2.29 8.82 -21.50
CA ARG A 15 -1.18 9.39 -20.70
C ARG A 15 -0.33 8.34 -19.98
N TYR A 16 -0.95 7.29 -19.45
CA TYR A 16 -0.29 6.35 -18.54
C TYR A 16 -0.06 4.96 -19.11
N CYS A 17 -0.73 4.60 -20.20
CA CYS A 17 -0.55 3.32 -20.84
C CYS A 17 0.68 3.35 -21.73
N VAL A 18 1.58 2.39 -21.51
CA VAL A 18 2.80 2.24 -22.29
C VAL A 18 2.71 0.92 -23.05
N SER A 19 2.81 0.99 -24.38
CA SER A 19 2.90 -0.19 -25.23
C SER A 19 4.19 -0.96 -24.92
N SER A 20 4.06 -2.17 -24.38
CA SER A 20 5.18 -3.07 -24.13
C SER A 20 5.22 -4.25 -25.11
N SER A 21 6.40 -4.85 -25.25
CA SER A 21 6.56 -6.02 -26.12
C SER A 21 5.67 -7.19 -25.66
N PRO A 22 5.19 -8.04 -26.59
CA PRO A 22 4.17 -9.06 -26.30
C PRO A 22 4.59 -10.09 -25.22
N VAL A 23 5.89 -10.32 -25.05
CA VAL A 23 6.41 -11.23 -24.01
C VAL A 23 6.42 -10.57 -22.63
N LYS A 24 6.86 -9.31 -22.52
CA LYS A 24 6.85 -8.56 -21.25
C LYS A 24 5.43 -8.29 -20.78
N SER A 25 4.53 -7.99 -21.73
CA SER A 25 3.11 -7.79 -21.48
C SER A 25 2.46 -8.99 -20.76
N ARG A 26 2.73 -10.23 -21.18
CA ARG A 26 2.17 -11.43 -20.51
C ARG A 26 2.60 -11.59 -19.05
N VAL A 27 3.86 -11.29 -18.74
CA VAL A 27 4.37 -11.38 -17.36
C VAL A 27 3.67 -10.36 -16.47
N TYR A 28 3.58 -9.11 -16.92
CA TYR A 28 2.89 -8.06 -16.19
C TYR A 28 1.39 -8.33 -16.03
N VAL A 29 0.73 -8.92 -17.04
CA VAL A 29 -0.66 -9.36 -16.93
C VAL A 29 -0.80 -10.44 -15.84
N GLY A 30 0.08 -11.44 -15.82
CA GLY A 30 0.05 -12.49 -14.79
C GLY A 30 0.15 -11.93 -13.38
N PHE A 31 1.12 -11.05 -13.12
CA PHE A 31 1.26 -10.39 -11.83
C PHE A 31 0.10 -9.43 -11.51
N GLY A 32 -0.39 -8.69 -12.51
CA GLY A 32 -1.55 -7.81 -12.36
C GLY A 32 -2.82 -8.57 -11.98
N CYS A 33 -3.04 -9.74 -12.60
CA CYS A 33 -4.13 -10.65 -12.25
C CYS A 33 -3.98 -11.18 -10.82
N LEU A 34 -2.78 -11.57 -10.41
CA LEU A 34 -2.53 -12.02 -9.04
C LEU A 34 -2.90 -10.95 -8.00
N PHE A 35 -2.43 -9.71 -8.19
CA PHE A 35 -2.78 -8.61 -7.28
C PHE A 35 -4.27 -8.22 -7.35
N THR A 36 -4.89 -8.35 -8.54
CA THR A 36 -6.34 -8.18 -8.69
C THR A 36 -7.10 -9.18 -7.82
N VAL A 37 -6.69 -10.46 -7.82
CA VAL A 37 -7.29 -11.49 -6.95
C VAL A 37 -7.18 -11.13 -5.48
N PHE A 38 -6.01 -10.67 -5.00
CA PHE A 38 -5.86 -10.21 -3.61
C PHE A 38 -6.71 -8.99 -3.28
N SER A 39 -6.90 -8.08 -4.24
CA SER A 39 -7.82 -6.96 -4.08
C SER A 39 -9.25 -7.47 -3.90
N LEU A 40 -9.71 -8.40 -4.76
CA LEU A 40 -11.05 -8.99 -4.68
C LEU A 40 -11.30 -9.75 -3.37
N ILE A 41 -10.33 -10.53 -2.89
CA ILE A 41 -10.41 -11.22 -1.59
C ILE A 41 -10.62 -10.20 -0.45
N GLY A 42 -9.96 -9.06 -0.54
CA GLY A 42 -10.09 -7.98 0.44
C GLY A 42 -11.47 -7.37 0.55
N ILE A 43 -12.33 -7.53 -0.46
CA ILE A 43 -13.72 -7.08 -0.39
C ILE A 43 -14.52 -7.93 0.60
N ILE A 44 -14.17 -9.22 0.72
CA ILE A 44 -14.84 -10.17 1.60
C ILE A 44 -14.26 -10.10 3.02
N ILE A 45 -12.96 -9.85 3.15
CA ILE A 45 -12.25 -9.81 4.43
C ILE A 45 -12.24 -8.37 5.00
N PRO A 46 -12.98 -8.06 6.07
CA PRO A 46 -12.96 -6.73 6.67
C PRO A 46 -11.54 -6.42 7.21
N GLY A 47 -11.07 -5.21 6.96
CA GLY A 47 -9.73 -4.75 7.36
C GLY A 47 -8.61 -5.05 6.37
N TRP A 48 -8.87 -5.83 5.31
CA TRP A 48 -7.88 -6.07 4.25
C TRP A 48 -7.76 -4.86 3.30
N PRO A 49 -6.55 -4.44 2.91
CA PRO A 49 -6.34 -3.24 2.12
C PRO A 49 -6.59 -3.49 0.62
N THR A 50 -7.86 -3.60 0.22
CA THR A 50 -8.32 -3.84 -1.17
C THR A 50 -7.71 -2.89 -2.19
N VAL A 51 -7.71 -1.58 -1.89
CA VAL A 51 -7.22 -0.53 -2.79
C VAL A 51 -5.71 -0.60 -2.94
N SER A 52 -4.97 -0.93 -1.86
CA SER A 52 -3.50 -1.05 -1.91
C SER A 52 -3.02 -2.16 -2.83
N TRP A 53 -3.80 -3.23 -3.01
CA TRP A 53 -3.52 -4.29 -4.00
C TRP A 53 -3.99 -3.93 -5.41
N ALA A 54 -5.06 -3.13 -5.53
CA ALA A 54 -5.56 -2.67 -6.83
C ALA A 54 -4.59 -1.70 -7.53
N VAL A 55 -3.90 -0.81 -6.78
CA VAL A 55 -2.94 0.15 -7.35
C VAL A 55 -1.80 -0.52 -8.13
N PRO A 56 -1.02 -1.47 -7.57
CA PRO A 56 0.03 -2.15 -8.31
C PRO A 56 -0.54 -3.01 -9.45
N ALA A 57 -1.75 -3.57 -9.31
CA ALA A 57 -2.43 -4.26 -10.40
C ALA A 57 -2.70 -3.32 -11.59
N ALA A 58 -3.28 -2.15 -11.33
CA ALA A 58 -3.56 -1.14 -12.34
C ALA A 58 -2.26 -0.63 -13.00
N PHE A 59 -1.19 -0.44 -12.22
CA PHE A 59 0.13 -0.07 -12.75
C PHE A 59 0.71 -1.14 -13.68
N LEU A 60 0.62 -2.42 -13.31
CA LEU A 60 1.08 -3.50 -14.18
C LEU A 60 0.23 -3.64 -15.45
N PHE A 61 -1.07 -3.39 -15.36
CA PHE A 61 -1.94 -3.36 -16.54
C PHE A 61 -1.66 -2.15 -17.43
N SER A 62 -1.33 -0.98 -16.87
CA SER A 62 -0.93 0.19 -17.67
C SER A 62 0.36 -0.06 -18.45
N LEU A 63 1.22 -0.98 -18.01
CA LEU A 63 2.43 -1.37 -18.72
C LEU A 63 2.21 -2.52 -19.73
N SER A 64 1.04 -3.14 -19.79
CA SER A 64 0.85 -4.39 -20.52
C SER A 64 -0.34 -4.43 -21.46
N SER A 65 -1.51 -3.93 -21.04
CA SER A 65 -2.73 -3.99 -21.83
C SER A 65 -3.68 -2.84 -21.49
N GLU A 66 -3.97 -2.03 -22.50
CA GLU A 66 -4.97 -0.96 -22.42
C GLU A 66 -6.34 -1.47 -21.96
N ARG A 67 -6.78 -2.64 -22.45
CA ARG A 67 -8.10 -3.20 -22.11
C ARG A 67 -8.20 -3.54 -20.62
N LEU A 68 -7.17 -4.14 -20.05
CA LEU A 68 -7.14 -4.48 -18.62
C LEU A 68 -6.97 -3.22 -17.75
N PHE A 69 -6.18 -2.26 -18.20
CA PHE A 69 -6.04 -0.99 -17.50
C PHE A 69 -7.37 -0.21 -17.47
N ARG A 70 -8.07 -0.12 -18.61
CA ARG A 70 -9.44 0.44 -18.70
C ARG A 70 -10.40 -0.27 -17.77
N TRP A 71 -10.34 -1.60 -17.70
CA TRP A 71 -11.18 -2.36 -16.76
C TRP A 71 -10.90 -1.97 -15.30
N THR A 72 -9.64 -1.80 -14.91
CA THR A 72 -9.32 -1.37 -13.53
C THR A 72 -9.83 0.02 -13.18
N LEU A 73 -9.99 0.92 -14.16
CA LEU A 73 -10.52 2.27 -13.97
C LEU A 73 -12.06 2.32 -13.96
N THR A 74 -12.74 1.31 -14.51
CA THR A 74 -14.20 1.33 -14.73
C THR A 74 -14.98 0.35 -13.86
N ASN A 75 -14.29 -0.59 -13.20
CA ASN A 75 -14.92 -1.62 -12.39
C ASN A 75 -15.64 -1.07 -11.13
N ARG A 76 -16.74 -1.70 -10.71
CA ARG A 76 -17.62 -1.22 -9.64
C ARG A 76 -17.00 -1.16 -8.23
N PHE A 77 -15.93 -1.90 -7.98
CA PHE A 77 -15.41 -2.08 -6.62
C PHE A 77 -14.37 -1.02 -6.23
N PHE A 78 -13.37 -0.80 -7.09
CA PHE A 78 -12.28 0.15 -6.86
C PHE A 78 -12.03 1.07 -8.06
N GLY A 79 -12.85 0.97 -9.12
CA GLY A 79 -12.66 1.73 -10.36
C GLY A 79 -12.74 3.23 -10.14
N SER A 80 -13.71 3.72 -9.37
CA SER A 80 -13.80 5.15 -9.01
C SER A 80 -12.54 5.64 -8.30
N ALA A 81 -12.05 4.88 -7.30
CA ALA A 81 -10.84 5.22 -6.58
C ALA A 81 -9.59 5.21 -7.48
N MET A 82 -9.48 4.25 -8.40
CA MET A 82 -8.37 4.20 -9.37
C MET A 82 -8.46 5.34 -10.38
N TYR A 83 -9.65 5.59 -10.92
CA TYR A 83 -9.91 6.70 -11.83
C TYR A 83 -9.47 8.02 -11.19
N ASP A 84 -9.98 8.30 -9.97
CA ASP A 84 -9.64 9.49 -9.23
C ASP A 84 -8.14 9.58 -8.95
N TYR A 85 -7.50 8.48 -8.60
CA TYR A 85 -6.05 8.41 -8.36
C TYR A 85 -5.25 8.82 -9.61
N TYR A 86 -5.56 8.28 -10.77
CA TYR A 86 -4.84 8.63 -12.01
C TYR A 86 -5.27 9.98 -12.58
N ALA A 87 -6.54 10.37 -12.45
CA ALA A 87 -7.09 11.61 -12.98
C ALA A 87 -6.43 12.85 -12.35
N THR A 88 -6.07 12.79 -11.06
CA THR A 88 -5.42 13.91 -10.35
C THR A 88 -3.91 13.82 -10.29
N GLY A 89 -3.31 12.91 -11.07
CA GLY A 89 -1.86 12.76 -11.09
C GLY A 89 -1.27 12.02 -9.88
N LYS A 90 -1.95 10.97 -9.42
CA LYS A 90 -1.50 10.04 -8.36
C LYS A 90 -1.52 10.62 -6.94
N THR A 91 -2.51 11.46 -6.64
CA THR A 91 -2.69 12.06 -5.29
C THR A 91 -3.61 11.23 -4.40
N LEU A 92 -3.36 11.23 -3.09
CA LEU A 92 -4.21 10.55 -2.10
C LEU A 92 -5.14 11.53 -1.36
N PRO A 93 -6.39 11.17 -1.06
CA PRO A 93 -7.24 11.95 -0.16
C PRO A 93 -6.64 12.06 1.25
N LYS A 94 -6.87 13.18 1.94
CA LYS A 94 -6.37 13.41 3.32
C LYS A 94 -6.78 12.31 4.31
N HIS A 95 -8.02 11.82 4.21
CA HIS A 95 -8.51 10.75 5.08
C HIS A 95 -7.76 9.43 4.84
N VAL A 96 -7.50 9.07 3.58
CA VAL A 96 -6.72 7.86 3.22
C VAL A 96 -5.30 7.98 3.74
N LYS A 97 -4.65 9.13 3.57
CA LYS A 97 -3.28 9.33 4.07
C LYS A 97 -3.19 9.15 5.59
N ARG A 98 -4.14 9.72 6.35
CA ARG A 98 -4.21 9.53 7.81
C ARG A 98 -4.44 8.07 8.17
N PHE A 99 -5.35 7.38 7.47
CA PHE A 99 -5.60 5.97 7.68
C PHE A 99 -4.35 5.12 7.42
N THR A 100 -3.63 5.37 6.33
CA THR A 100 -2.37 4.67 6.03
C THR A 100 -1.33 4.88 7.13
N MET A 101 -1.13 6.11 7.60
CA MET A 101 -0.19 6.39 8.69
C MET A 101 -0.60 5.69 9.99
N LEU A 102 -1.91 5.68 10.31
CA LEU A 102 -2.46 4.99 11.47
C LEU A 102 -2.28 3.46 11.36
N MET A 103 -2.48 2.89 10.18
CA MET A 103 -2.28 1.47 9.94
C MET A 103 -0.80 1.08 10.07
N ILE A 104 0.12 1.89 9.54
CA ILE A 104 1.56 1.68 9.73
C ILE A 104 1.90 1.73 11.22
N ALA A 105 1.41 2.75 11.95
CA ALA A 105 1.64 2.87 13.38
C ALA A 105 1.15 1.62 14.13
N MET A 106 -0.10 1.20 13.91
CA MET A 106 -0.66 0.01 14.57
C MET A 106 0.13 -1.26 14.25
N MET A 107 0.45 -1.53 12.99
CA MET A 107 1.18 -2.74 12.60
C MET A 107 2.60 -2.77 13.15
N VAL A 108 3.29 -1.63 13.14
CA VAL A 108 4.64 -1.49 13.70
C VAL A 108 4.60 -1.67 15.21
N SER A 109 3.61 -1.07 15.91
CA SER A 109 3.45 -1.25 17.35
C SER A 109 3.18 -2.71 17.72
N ILE A 110 2.27 -3.39 17.01
CA ILE A 110 1.97 -4.81 17.24
C ILE A 110 3.21 -5.67 17.00
N SER A 111 3.89 -5.47 15.86
CA SER A 111 5.10 -6.22 15.51
C SER A 111 6.22 -6.00 16.53
N SER A 112 6.48 -4.74 16.89
CA SER A 112 7.49 -4.39 17.90
C SER A 112 7.16 -5.00 19.25
N TYR A 113 5.88 -5.04 19.64
CA TYR A 113 5.47 -5.65 20.90
C TYR A 113 5.72 -7.16 20.91
N PHE A 114 5.33 -7.88 19.86
CA PHE A 114 5.58 -9.32 19.77
C PHE A 114 7.08 -9.66 19.77
N VAL A 115 7.89 -8.88 19.05
CA VAL A 115 9.35 -9.08 19.05
C VAL A 115 9.94 -8.76 20.41
N TRP A 116 9.47 -7.72 21.09
CA TRP A 116 9.90 -7.41 22.45
C TRP A 116 9.54 -8.54 23.44
N GLU A 117 8.30 -9.04 23.40
CA GLU A 117 7.83 -10.15 24.23
C GLU A 117 8.69 -11.41 24.05
N VAL A 118 9.00 -11.78 22.80
CA VAL A 118 9.76 -13.00 22.51
C VAL A 118 11.26 -12.84 22.71
N SER A 119 11.84 -11.71 22.28
CA SER A 119 13.30 -11.55 22.19
C SER A 119 13.93 -10.81 23.36
N VAL A 120 13.19 -9.93 24.04
CA VAL A 120 13.71 -9.08 25.12
C VAL A 120 13.23 -9.54 26.48
N ARG A 121 11.92 -9.78 26.62
CA ARG A 121 11.33 -10.21 27.89
C ARG A 121 11.69 -11.66 28.23
N GLY A 122 11.52 -12.59 27.28
CA GLY A 122 11.73 -14.02 27.52
C GLY A 122 10.76 -14.56 28.56
N ASP A 123 11.28 -15.28 29.57
CA ASP A 123 10.47 -15.85 30.68
C ASP A 123 10.27 -14.86 31.85
N GLY A 124 10.80 -13.64 31.74
CA GLY A 124 10.71 -12.61 32.78
C GLY A 124 9.29 -12.10 33.04
N SER A 125 9.08 -11.48 34.20
CA SER A 125 7.82 -10.83 34.56
C SER A 125 7.62 -9.53 33.76
N LEU A 126 6.38 -9.23 33.33
CA LEU A 126 6.05 -7.97 32.65
C LEU A 126 6.39 -6.73 33.48
N MET A 127 6.22 -6.83 34.80
CA MET A 127 6.29 -5.68 35.70
C MET A 127 7.69 -5.46 36.30
N ASP A 128 8.62 -6.42 36.13
CA ASP A 128 9.97 -6.35 36.71
C ASP A 128 11.05 -6.48 35.62
N PRO A 129 11.53 -5.35 35.05
CA PRO A 129 12.54 -5.35 34.00
C PRO A 129 13.86 -6.03 34.37
N SER A 130 14.19 -6.11 35.65
CA SER A 130 15.38 -6.81 36.14
C SER A 130 15.31 -8.33 35.95
N THR A 131 14.12 -8.89 35.72
CA THR A 131 13.90 -10.33 35.49
C THR A 131 13.91 -10.71 34.01
N TRP A 132 14.01 -9.74 33.11
CA TRP A 132 14.05 -10.00 31.67
C TRP A 132 15.36 -10.69 31.30
N ASN A 133 15.24 -11.85 30.65
CA ASN A 133 16.35 -12.72 30.33
C ASN A 133 16.44 -13.03 28.82
N GLY A 134 15.75 -12.23 28.00
CA GLY A 134 15.75 -12.38 26.54
C GLY A 134 17.15 -12.22 25.93
N ALA A 135 17.35 -12.87 24.79
CA ALA A 135 18.63 -12.87 24.08
C ALA A 135 18.96 -11.50 23.43
N ASP A 136 17.95 -10.68 23.16
CA ASP A 136 18.10 -9.35 22.59
C ASP A 136 17.99 -8.27 23.68
N PRO A 137 18.97 -7.38 23.85
CA PRO A 137 18.87 -6.24 24.76
C PRO A 137 17.85 -5.17 24.32
N GLY A 138 17.23 -5.32 23.15
CA GLY A 138 16.13 -4.46 22.66
C GLY A 138 16.33 -3.89 21.26
N PHE A 139 17.36 -4.33 20.52
CA PHE A 139 17.65 -3.78 19.21
C PHE A 139 16.58 -4.11 18.17
N GLY A 140 15.99 -5.31 18.23
CA GLY A 140 14.90 -5.75 17.36
C GLY A 140 13.67 -4.84 17.40
N PRO A 141 12.99 -4.70 18.55
CA PRO A 141 11.80 -3.85 18.64
C PRO A 141 12.11 -2.37 18.36
N VAL A 142 13.26 -1.86 18.85
CA VAL A 142 13.68 -0.46 18.58
C VAL A 142 13.87 -0.21 17.09
N THR A 143 14.48 -1.14 16.36
CA THR A 143 14.69 -1.02 14.91
C THR A 143 13.36 -1.02 14.16
N ILE A 144 12.42 -1.88 14.56
CA ILE A 144 11.06 -1.92 13.98
C ILE A 144 10.36 -0.57 14.16
N LEU A 145 10.42 0.00 15.37
CA LEU A 145 9.83 1.32 15.66
C LEU A 145 10.48 2.42 14.82
N LEU A 146 11.82 2.46 14.72
CA LEU A 146 12.54 3.46 13.92
C LEU A 146 12.16 3.39 12.44
N VAL A 147 12.15 2.19 11.85
CA VAL A 147 11.74 1.98 10.46
C VAL A 147 10.28 2.42 10.25
N GLY A 148 9.40 2.08 11.19
CA GLY A 148 8.01 2.53 11.16
C GLY A 148 7.85 4.05 11.20
N LEU A 149 8.59 4.74 12.06
CA LEU A 149 8.59 6.20 12.16
C LEU A 149 9.10 6.85 10.87
N ILE A 150 10.18 6.31 10.29
CA ILE A 150 10.70 6.77 8.99
C ILE A 150 9.63 6.60 7.89
N GLY A 151 8.93 5.46 7.89
CA GLY A 151 7.84 5.20 6.95
C GLY A 151 6.69 6.21 7.09
N ILE A 152 6.24 6.49 8.32
CA ILE A 152 5.20 7.49 8.59
C ILE A 152 5.66 8.88 8.16
N TRP A 153 6.89 9.27 8.49
CA TRP A 153 7.46 10.55 8.08
C TRP A 153 7.54 10.70 6.56
N TYR A 154 7.95 9.64 5.85
CA TYR A 154 8.00 9.63 4.39
C TYR A 154 6.61 9.81 3.79
N VAL A 155 5.61 9.03 4.26
CA VAL A 155 4.23 9.17 3.80
C VAL A 155 3.71 10.58 4.08
N SER A 156 4.00 11.13 5.25
CA SER A 156 3.59 12.47 5.66
C SER A 156 4.16 13.57 4.74
N THR A 157 5.43 13.50 4.38
CA THR A 157 6.14 14.59 3.69
C THR A 157 6.19 14.44 2.16
N LYS A 158 6.30 13.22 1.64
CA LYS A 158 6.54 12.96 0.22
C LYS A 158 5.29 12.62 -0.57
N VAL A 159 4.22 12.14 0.08
CA VAL A 159 2.99 11.75 -0.63
C VAL A 159 2.07 12.97 -0.80
N PRO A 160 1.81 13.40 -2.06
CA PRO A 160 0.94 14.54 -2.34
C PRO A 160 -0.51 14.20 -1.99
N THR A 161 -1.17 15.15 -1.34
CA THR A 161 -2.55 15.00 -0.84
C THR A 161 -3.52 15.91 -1.57
N ARG A 162 -4.71 15.39 -1.83
CA ARG A 162 -5.89 16.19 -2.15
C ARG A 162 -6.81 16.27 -0.94
N ASP A 163 -7.62 17.32 -0.90
CA ASP A 163 -8.69 17.48 0.10
C ASP A 163 -9.70 16.33 0.07
#